data_AF-A0A7C3E9N5-F1
#
_entry.id   AF-A0A7C3E9N5-F1
#
_cell.length_a   1.000
_cell.length_b   1.000
_cell.length_c   1.000
_cell.angle_alpha   90.00
_cell.angle_beta   90.00
_cell.angle_gamma   90.00
#
_symmetry.space_group_name_H-M   'P 1'
#
loop_
_entity.id
_entity.type
_entity.pdbx_description
1 polymer ?
#
loop_
_entity_poly.entity_id
_entity_poly.type
_entity_poly.pdbx_seq_one_letter_code
_entity_poly.pdbx_strand_id
1 'polypeptide(L)'
;MNAHASIHHDWIASISECLRRAADCYHKKLEQLEQKKRASKGVGKKRVDDEIEQCRKELWADLAGPRPYQPELLVSGFVDKVTLWVRADWQRREDAQQSYMDVAQNTSFSGSGSELLGKLCLNPWPPPLLHSTWLALAVDFELLTPWYSKDDRPFHVLDNPVRKDRVFGVPFMAAASWKGMLRWACRMQAGLRQHLEEGKRFDAWTDPEWILHLFGNEKGEEDHEKLRQGALVFYPTWFDRIGFEVINPHDRGRRAGTQPMYYEVVPGKRPGQDSGKGTLHLLYAPWPGMKPAAAEEEWLPKLLEAIEDLLTRYGISAKRTVGWGTAEIKQWRAWLKDTPANQPIVAGSRGELWGELKSATGGQS
;
A
#
# COMPACT_ATOMS: atom_id res chain seq x y z
N MET A 1 -30.95 3.26 -26.69
CA MET A 1 -30.19 3.55 -25.45
C MET A 1 -30.92 3.22 -24.15
N ASN A 2 -32.23 2.90 -24.14
CA ASN A 2 -32.98 2.63 -22.89
C ASN A 2 -33.01 1.16 -22.40
N ALA A 3 -32.72 0.17 -23.25
CA ALA A 3 -32.79 -1.24 -22.85
C ALA A 3 -31.64 -1.66 -21.91
N HIS A 4 -30.43 -1.14 -22.12
CA HIS A 4 -29.27 -1.45 -21.26
C HIS A 4 -29.40 -0.87 -19.85
N ALA A 5 -30.05 0.28 -19.69
CA ALA A 5 -30.30 0.90 -18.38
C ALA A 5 -31.37 0.14 -17.56
N SER A 6 -32.42 -0.36 -18.23
CA SER A 6 -33.48 -1.16 -17.60
C SER A 6 -32.96 -2.49 -17.05
N ILE A 7 -32.15 -3.21 -17.84
CA ILE A 7 -31.59 -4.52 -17.44
C ILE A 7 -30.64 -4.38 -16.25
N HIS A 8 -29.84 -3.31 -16.20
CA HIS A 8 -28.95 -3.04 -15.07
C HIS A 8 -29.71 -2.69 -13.78
N HIS A 9 -30.80 -1.92 -13.90
CA HIS A 9 -31.63 -1.54 -12.75
C HIS A 9 -32.33 -2.74 -12.13
N ASP A 10 -32.91 -3.62 -12.96
CA ASP A 10 -33.62 -4.82 -12.50
C ASP A 10 -32.67 -5.85 -11.86
N TRP A 11 -31.44 -5.96 -12.38
CA TRP A 11 -30.41 -6.82 -11.81
C TRP A 11 -29.91 -6.32 -10.45
N ILE A 12 -29.65 -5.02 -10.30
CA ILE A 12 -29.22 -4.43 -9.02
C ILE A 12 -30.33 -4.53 -7.97
N ALA A 13 -31.59 -4.25 -8.34
CA ALA A 13 -32.73 -4.39 -7.46
C ALA A 13 -32.90 -5.83 -6.97
N SER A 14 -32.77 -6.80 -7.88
CA SER A 14 -32.84 -8.23 -7.56
C SER A 14 -31.73 -8.67 -6.59
N ILE A 15 -30.48 -8.25 -6.80
CA ILE A 15 -29.37 -8.57 -5.90
C ILE A 15 -29.57 -7.94 -4.52
N SER A 16 -29.96 -6.67 -4.47
CA SER A 16 -30.22 -5.95 -3.22
C SER A 16 -31.32 -6.64 -2.41
N GLU A 17 -32.41 -7.05 -3.06
CA GLU A 17 -33.49 -7.74 -2.37
C GLU A 17 -33.10 -9.15 -1.91
N CYS A 18 -32.33 -9.90 -2.72
CA CYS A 18 -31.76 -11.18 -2.31
C CYS A 18 -30.86 -11.04 -1.07
N LEU A 19 -29.95 -10.06 -1.07
CA LEU A 19 -29.07 -9.81 0.07
C LEU A 19 -29.83 -9.34 1.31
N ARG A 20 -30.85 -8.50 1.14
CA ARG A 20 -31.71 -8.08 2.26
C ARG A 20 -32.42 -9.27 2.90
N ARG A 21 -32.98 -10.18 2.10
CA ARG A 21 -33.61 -11.41 2.61
C ARG A 21 -32.59 -12.29 3.34
N ALA A 22 -31.37 -12.41 2.82
CA ALA A 22 -30.29 -13.13 3.49
C ALA A 22 -29.95 -12.49 4.85
N ALA A 23 -29.86 -11.15 4.91
CA ALA A 23 -29.61 -10.41 6.14
C ALA A 23 -30.71 -10.61 7.18
N ASP A 24 -31.98 -10.54 6.77
CA ASP A 24 -33.13 -10.74 7.65
C ASP A 24 -33.20 -12.19 8.18
N CYS A 25 -32.91 -13.17 7.33
CA CYS A 25 -32.86 -14.59 7.71
C CYS A 25 -31.75 -14.84 8.73
N TYR A 26 -30.55 -14.33 8.44
CA TYR A 26 -29.39 -14.42 9.34
C TYR A 26 -29.66 -13.76 10.68
N HIS A 27 -30.24 -12.56 10.69
CA HIS A 27 -30.59 -11.85 11.92
C HIS A 27 -31.55 -12.67 12.80
N LYS A 28 -32.64 -13.20 12.22
CA LYS A 28 -33.61 -14.04 12.94
C LYS A 28 -32.97 -15.30 13.52
N LYS A 29 -32.11 -15.97 12.74
CA LYS A 29 -31.40 -17.18 13.19
C LYS A 29 -30.48 -16.87 14.38
N LEU A 30 -29.71 -15.80 14.31
CA LEU A 30 -28.85 -15.36 15.41
C LEU A 30 -29.64 -14.96 16.65
N GLU A 31 -30.73 -14.20 16.50
CA GLU A 31 -31.55 -13.76 17.63
C GLU A 31 -32.12 -14.97 18.40
N GLN A 32 -32.58 -16.01 17.70
CA GLN A 32 -33.03 -17.25 18.32
C GLN A 32 -31.91 -17.96 19.09
N LEU A 33 -30.70 -18.01 18.53
CA LEU A 33 -29.54 -18.61 19.20
C LEU A 33 -29.11 -17.79 20.42
N GLU A 34 -29.11 -16.46 20.33
CA GLU A 34 -28.80 -15.58 21.46
C GLU A 34 -29.83 -15.72 22.60
N GLN A 35 -31.11 -15.87 22.28
CA GLN A 35 -32.15 -16.18 23.27
C GLN A 35 -31.92 -17.54 23.94
N LYS A 36 -31.62 -18.58 23.15
CA LYS A 36 -31.25 -19.92 23.69
C LYS A 36 -30.01 -19.85 24.58
N LYS A 37 -29.01 -19.04 24.22
CA LYS A 37 -27.79 -18.83 25.00
C LYS A 37 -28.10 -18.21 26.36
N ARG A 38 -29.00 -17.21 26.41
CA ARG A 38 -29.45 -16.58 27.67
C ARG A 38 -30.16 -17.57 28.60
N ALA A 39 -30.89 -18.53 28.04
CA ALA A 39 -31.60 -19.57 28.80
C ALA A 39 -30.71 -20.75 29.24
N SER A 40 -29.49 -20.88 28.70
CA SER A 40 -28.61 -22.04 28.90
C SER A 40 -27.52 -21.79 29.96
N LYS A 41 -27.07 -22.86 30.64
CA LYS A 41 -25.93 -22.83 31.58
C LYS A 41 -24.94 -23.97 31.29
N GLY A 42 -23.68 -23.80 31.71
CA GLY A 42 -22.64 -24.83 31.60
C GLY A 42 -22.42 -25.32 30.17
N VAL A 43 -22.43 -26.64 29.98
CA VAL A 43 -22.21 -27.31 28.68
C VAL A 43 -23.23 -26.87 27.61
N GLY A 44 -24.48 -26.61 28.01
CA GLY A 44 -25.52 -26.13 27.08
C GLY A 44 -25.20 -24.76 26.50
N LYS A 45 -24.56 -23.87 27.28
CA LYS A 45 -24.16 -22.53 26.80
C LYS A 45 -23.05 -22.62 25.76
N LYS A 46 -22.04 -23.47 26.01
CA LYS A 46 -20.93 -23.69 25.06
C LYS A 46 -21.43 -24.22 23.72
N ARG A 47 -22.36 -25.18 23.74
CA ARG A 47 -22.95 -25.71 22.51
C ARG A 47 -23.66 -24.63 21.68
N VAL A 48 -24.39 -23.72 22.34
CA VAL A 48 -25.04 -22.61 21.63
C VAL A 48 -24.01 -21.60 21.10
N ASP A 49 -22.89 -21.38 21.81
CA ASP A 49 -21.78 -20.56 21.30
C ASP A 49 -21.18 -21.16 20.02
N ASP A 50 -20.98 -22.49 19.98
CA ASP A 50 -20.51 -23.20 18.80
C ASP A 50 -21.53 -23.10 17.63
N GLU A 51 -22.84 -23.15 17.92
CA GLU A 51 -23.90 -22.96 16.92
C GLU A 51 -23.94 -21.53 16.34
N ILE A 52 -23.70 -20.51 17.17
CA ILE A 52 -23.58 -19.11 16.72
C ILE A 52 -22.38 -18.95 15.79
N GLU A 53 -21.24 -19.53 16.17
CA GLU A 53 -20.03 -19.47 15.36
C GLU A 53 -20.21 -20.21 14.02
N GLN A 54 -20.91 -21.35 14.03
CA GLN A 54 -21.27 -22.07 12.81
C GLN A 54 -22.20 -21.23 11.92
N CYS A 55 -23.19 -20.55 12.49
CA CYS A 55 -24.08 -19.65 11.76
C CYS A 55 -23.33 -18.50 11.08
N ARG A 56 -22.29 -17.95 11.74
CA ARG A 56 -21.39 -16.94 11.15
C ARG A 56 -20.58 -17.48 9.99
N LYS A 57 -20.02 -18.69 10.14
CA LYS A 57 -19.27 -19.36 9.08
C LYS A 57 -20.12 -19.65 7.84
N GLU A 58 -21.38 -20.02 8.02
CA GLU A 58 -22.33 -20.21 6.92
C GLU A 58 -22.55 -18.90 6.16
N LEU A 59 -22.80 -17.79 6.87
CA LEU A 59 -22.90 -16.46 6.24
C LEU A 59 -21.63 -16.12 5.44
N TRP A 60 -20.45 -16.40 6.00
CA TRP A 60 -19.19 -16.15 5.32
C TRP A 60 -19.05 -16.98 4.04
N ALA A 61 -19.42 -18.27 4.08
CA ALA A 61 -19.42 -19.14 2.91
C ALA A 61 -20.37 -18.64 1.81
N ASP A 62 -21.55 -18.13 2.18
CA ASP A 62 -22.53 -17.58 1.23
C ASP A 62 -22.04 -16.28 0.57
N LEU A 63 -21.34 -15.43 1.33
CA LEU A 63 -20.83 -14.16 0.84
C LEU A 63 -19.56 -14.33 -0.02
N ALA A 64 -18.55 -15.01 0.52
CA ALA A 64 -17.22 -15.15 -0.06
C ALA A 64 -17.09 -16.34 -1.02
N GLY A 65 -18.03 -17.29 -0.97
CA GLY A 65 -18.01 -18.47 -1.83
C GLY A 65 -16.97 -19.52 -1.41
N PRO A 66 -16.70 -20.53 -2.27
CA PRO A 66 -15.93 -21.72 -1.90
C PRO A 66 -14.43 -21.49 -1.68
N ARG A 67 -13.90 -20.32 -2.06
CA ARG A 67 -12.46 -19.97 -1.95
C ARG A 67 -12.30 -18.60 -1.27
N PRO A 68 -12.53 -18.48 0.05
CA PRO A 68 -12.71 -17.21 0.76
C PRO A 68 -11.44 -16.37 0.95
N TYR A 69 -10.26 -16.87 0.59
CA TYR A 69 -8.97 -16.22 0.90
C TYR A 69 -8.11 -15.97 -0.34
N GLN A 70 -8.76 -15.68 -1.46
CA GLN A 70 -8.13 -15.40 -2.74
C GLN A 70 -8.17 -13.89 -3.04
N PRO A 71 -7.10 -13.26 -3.58
CA PRO A 71 -7.05 -11.83 -3.85
C PRO A 71 -8.20 -11.31 -4.73
N GLU A 72 -8.70 -12.14 -5.64
CA GLU A 72 -9.82 -11.80 -6.53
C GLU A 72 -11.07 -11.44 -5.75
N LEU A 73 -11.25 -11.95 -4.52
CA LEU A 73 -12.40 -11.59 -3.71
C LEU A 73 -12.42 -10.10 -3.36
N LEU A 74 -11.27 -9.47 -3.20
CA LEU A 74 -11.11 -8.04 -2.87
C LEU A 74 -11.42 -7.10 -4.06
N VAL A 75 -11.61 -7.67 -5.25
CA VAL A 75 -12.01 -6.98 -6.49
C VAL A 75 -13.27 -7.58 -7.12
N SER A 76 -13.83 -8.62 -6.51
CA SER A 76 -15.06 -9.29 -6.96
C SER A 76 -16.32 -8.69 -6.35
N GLY A 77 -17.47 -9.21 -6.77
CA GLY A 77 -18.78 -8.91 -6.17
C GLY A 77 -18.92 -9.25 -4.69
N PHE A 78 -17.98 -9.97 -4.05
CA PHE A 78 -17.97 -10.14 -2.59
C PHE A 78 -17.91 -8.78 -1.85
N VAL A 79 -16.95 -7.92 -2.22
CA VAL A 79 -16.81 -6.59 -1.59
C VAL A 79 -18.05 -5.76 -1.85
N ASP A 80 -18.65 -5.87 -3.03
CA ASP A 80 -19.89 -5.17 -3.36
C ASP A 80 -21.06 -5.63 -2.49
N LYS A 81 -21.23 -6.94 -2.28
CA LYS A 81 -22.28 -7.49 -1.39
C LYS A 81 -22.13 -6.99 0.04
N VAL A 82 -20.92 -7.03 0.58
CA VAL A 82 -20.65 -6.57 1.96
C VAL A 82 -20.81 -5.06 2.08
N THR A 83 -20.34 -4.30 1.09
CA THR A 83 -20.52 -2.85 1.04
C THR A 83 -22.01 -2.50 0.94
N LEU A 84 -22.75 -3.24 0.11
CA LEU A 84 -24.20 -3.40 0.07
C LEU A 84 -24.84 -3.34 1.44
N TRP A 85 -24.52 -4.39 2.19
CA TRP A 85 -25.05 -4.67 3.50
C TRP A 85 -24.77 -3.54 4.50
N VAL A 86 -23.52 -3.08 4.55
CA VAL A 86 -23.11 -2.04 5.51
C VAL A 86 -23.70 -0.68 5.16
N ARG A 87 -23.71 -0.29 3.88
CA ARG A 87 -24.19 1.04 3.45
C ARG A 87 -25.70 1.17 3.49
N ALA A 88 -26.44 0.08 3.30
CA ALA A 88 -27.89 0.06 3.44
C ALA A 88 -28.36 0.01 4.91
N ASP A 89 -27.42 0.01 5.87
CA ASP A 89 -27.66 -0.05 7.31
C ASP A 89 -28.57 -1.22 7.72
N TRP A 90 -28.35 -2.37 7.09
CA TRP A 90 -29.10 -3.59 7.40
C TRP A 90 -28.63 -4.19 8.73
N GLN A 91 -29.47 -5.05 9.31
CA GLN A 91 -29.20 -5.71 10.59
C GLN A 91 -27.86 -6.46 10.57
N ARG A 92 -27.19 -6.50 11.74
CA ARG A 92 -25.90 -7.20 11.93
C ARG A 92 -24.80 -6.73 10.98
N ARG A 93 -24.78 -5.45 10.60
CA ARG A 93 -23.74 -4.86 9.74
C ARG A 93 -22.32 -5.08 10.28
N GLU A 94 -22.14 -5.18 11.60
CA GLU A 94 -20.85 -5.46 12.22
C GLU A 94 -20.32 -6.85 11.85
N ASP A 95 -21.20 -7.86 11.73
CA ASP A 95 -20.80 -9.19 11.27
C ASP A 95 -20.42 -9.18 9.78
N ALA A 96 -21.08 -8.35 8.96
CA ALA A 96 -20.72 -8.14 7.56
C ALA A 96 -19.36 -7.43 7.44
N GLN A 97 -19.11 -6.40 8.24
CA GLN A 97 -17.80 -5.74 8.32
C GLN A 97 -16.71 -6.72 8.76
N GLN A 98 -16.99 -7.55 9.78
CA GLN A 98 -16.05 -8.55 10.28
C GLN A 98 -15.74 -9.64 9.25
N SER A 99 -16.71 -10.03 8.41
CA SER A 99 -16.47 -11.00 7.34
C SER A 99 -15.51 -10.46 6.28
N TYR A 100 -15.64 -9.18 5.91
CA TYR A 100 -14.67 -8.53 5.03
C TYR A 100 -13.27 -8.49 5.66
N MET A 101 -13.18 -8.15 6.95
CA MET A 101 -11.89 -8.09 7.64
C MET A 101 -11.23 -9.46 7.73
N ASP A 102 -11.99 -10.53 8.01
CA ASP A 102 -11.47 -11.90 8.01
C ASP A 102 -10.93 -12.31 6.63
N VAL A 103 -11.71 -12.07 5.58
CA VAL A 103 -11.30 -12.37 4.20
C VAL A 103 -10.03 -11.61 3.84
N ALA A 104 -9.99 -10.30 4.05
CA ALA A 104 -8.86 -9.47 3.68
C ALA A 104 -7.58 -9.82 4.46
N GLN A 105 -7.68 -10.12 5.76
CA GLN A 105 -6.53 -10.45 6.61
C GLN A 105 -5.94 -11.83 6.30
N ASN A 106 -6.78 -12.82 5.98
CA ASN A 106 -6.36 -14.18 5.68
C ASN A 106 -6.09 -14.41 4.18
N THR A 107 -6.38 -13.41 3.33
CA THR A 107 -6.06 -13.48 1.90
C THR A 107 -4.57 -13.67 1.72
N SER A 108 -4.22 -14.79 1.09
CA SER A 108 -2.83 -15.07 0.75
C SER A 108 -2.47 -14.36 -0.55
N PHE A 109 -1.63 -13.36 -0.45
CA PHE A 109 -0.90 -12.82 -1.59
C PHE A 109 0.36 -13.68 -1.72
N SER A 110 0.20 -14.89 -2.27
CA SER A 110 1.33 -15.83 -2.40
C SER A 110 2.41 -15.21 -3.28
N GLY A 111 3.56 -14.98 -2.64
CA GLY A 111 4.63 -14.11 -3.12
C GLY A 111 4.24 -12.65 -2.97
N SER A 112 5.14 -11.81 -2.44
CA SER A 112 5.06 -10.34 -2.55
C SER A 112 4.44 -9.96 -3.89
N GLY A 113 3.59 -8.94 -4.03
CA GLY A 113 2.91 -8.68 -5.32
C GLY A 113 3.80 -8.75 -6.57
N SER A 114 5.12 -8.61 -6.43
CA SER A 114 6.17 -9.12 -7.33
C SER A 114 6.01 -10.54 -7.94
N GLU A 115 5.42 -11.56 -7.30
CA GLU A 115 5.25 -12.91 -7.89
C GLU A 115 3.99 -12.98 -8.75
N LEU A 116 2.88 -12.36 -8.32
CA LEU A 116 1.69 -12.18 -9.15
C LEU A 116 2.02 -11.34 -10.39
N LEU A 117 2.75 -10.23 -10.21
CA LEU A 117 3.24 -9.39 -11.30
C LEU A 117 4.34 -10.07 -12.10
N GLY A 118 5.14 -10.92 -11.47
CA GLY A 118 6.18 -11.72 -12.12
C GLY A 118 5.57 -12.77 -13.04
N LYS A 119 4.50 -13.45 -12.61
CA LYS A 119 3.72 -14.39 -13.43
C LYS A 119 3.04 -13.70 -14.61
N LEU A 120 2.54 -12.48 -14.40
CA LEU A 120 1.90 -11.69 -15.44
C LEU A 120 2.90 -10.84 -16.26
N CYS A 121 4.19 -10.88 -15.91
CA CYS A 121 5.27 -10.07 -16.49
C CYS A 121 4.93 -8.58 -16.66
N LEU A 122 4.09 -8.00 -15.79
CA LEU A 122 3.58 -6.63 -15.98
C LEU A 122 4.65 -5.55 -15.76
N ASN A 123 5.70 -5.88 -14.99
CA ASN A 123 6.88 -5.04 -14.80
C ASN A 123 8.11 -5.95 -14.57
N PRO A 124 8.75 -6.47 -15.63
CA PRO A 124 9.94 -7.29 -15.47
C PRO A 124 11.04 -6.48 -14.78
N TRP A 125 11.61 -7.04 -13.72
CA TRP A 125 12.70 -6.43 -12.96
C TRP A 125 13.86 -7.42 -12.77
N PRO A 126 15.12 -6.98 -12.97
CA PRO A 126 15.53 -5.69 -13.54
C PRO A 126 15.07 -5.55 -15.01
N PRO A 127 15.12 -4.34 -15.60
CA PRO A 127 14.91 -4.17 -17.04
C PRO A 127 15.87 -5.08 -17.83
N PRO A 128 15.40 -5.78 -18.87
CA PRO A 128 16.20 -6.80 -19.58
C PRO A 128 17.39 -6.20 -20.35
N LEU A 129 17.33 -4.92 -20.67
CA LEU A 129 18.38 -4.18 -21.37
C LEU A 129 18.63 -2.87 -20.61
N LEU A 130 19.84 -2.74 -20.08
CA LEU A 130 20.32 -1.51 -19.45
C LEU A 130 21.36 -0.85 -20.36
N HIS A 131 21.25 0.46 -20.56
CA HIS A 131 22.28 1.24 -21.23
C HIS A 131 23.51 1.39 -20.31
N SER A 132 24.69 1.69 -20.87
CA SER A 132 25.93 1.82 -20.07
C SER A 132 25.89 2.96 -19.05
N THR A 133 25.00 3.94 -19.26
CA THR A 133 24.79 5.08 -18.36
C THR A 133 23.60 4.89 -17.42
N TRP A 134 22.96 3.71 -17.43
CA TRP A 134 21.78 3.43 -16.62
C TRP A 134 22.14 2.58 -15.40
N LEU A 135 21.41 2.81 -14.31
CA LEU A 135 21.55 2.07 -13.06
C LEU A 135 20.16 1.68 -12.58
N ALA A 136 19.92 0.38 -12.41
CA ALA A 136 18.73 -0.12 -11.75
C ALA A 136 19.04 -0.37 -10.27
N LEU A 137 18.20 0.15 -9.37
CA LEU A 137 18.33 0.03 -7.92
C LEU A 137 17.07 -0.62 -7.36
N ALA A 138 17.26 -1.62 -6.49
CA ALA A 138 16.19 -2.21 -5.69
C ALA A 138 16.57 -2.18 -4.20
N VAL A 139 15.61 -1.81 -3.36
CA VAL A 139 15.77 -1.80 -1.90
C VAL A 139 14.66 -2.61 -1.27
N ASP A 140 15.01 -3.74 -0.69
CA ASP A 140 14.09 -4.64 0.00
C ASP A 140 13.93 -4.16 1.45
N PHE A 141 12.69 -4.02 1.89
CA PHE A 141 12.38 -3.53 3.23
C PHE A 141 11.19 -4.25 3.87
N GLU A 142 11.17 -4.21 5.19
CA GLU A 142 10.12 -4.76 6.04
C GLU A 142 9.52 -3.65 6.90
N LEU A 143 8.20 -3.50 6.90
CA LEU A 143 7.53 -2.44 7.66
C LEU A 143 7.67 -2.66 9.17
N LEU A 144 8.20 -1.66 9.87
CA LEU A 144 8.25 -1.62 11.33
C LEU A 144 6.94 -1.09 11.91
N THR A 145 6.34 -0.10 11.24
CA THR A 145 5.05 0.47 11.62
C THR A 145 4.06 0.36 10.46
N PRO A 146 2.73 0.41 10.74
CA PRO A 146 1.72 0.22 9.72
C PRO A 146 1.87 1.19 8.55
N TRP A 147 1.63 0.70 7.33
CA TRP A 147 1.54 1.54 6.16
C TRP A 147 0.08 1.72 5.73
N TYR A 148 -0.29 2.98 5.49
CA TYR A 148 -1.59 3.36 4.99
C TYR A 148 -1.47 4.38 3.86
N SER A 149 -2.24 4.15 2.81
CA SER A 149 -2.61 5.12 1.78
C SER A 149 -4.09 4.90 1.50
N LYS A 150 -4.87 5.98 1.41
CA LYS A 150 -6.33 5.87 1.26
C LYS A 150 -6.68 5.38 -0.15
N ASP A 151 -7.56 4.39 -0.23
CA ASP A 151 -8.15 3.95 -1.51
C ASP A 151 -9.10 5.01 -2.09
N ASP A 152 -9.21 5.07 -3.41
CA ASP A 152 -10.07 6.00 -4.14
C ASP A 152 -11.47 5.44 -4.43
N ARG A 153 -11.75 4.19 -4.05
CA ARG A 153 -13.09 3.61 -4.13
C ARG A 153 -14.12 4.47 -3.38
N PRO A 154 -15.18 4.93 -4.05
CA PRO A 154 -16.18 5.81 -3.44
C PRO A 154 -17.01 5.10 -2.38
N PHE A 155 -17.26 3.80 -2.57
CA PHE A 155 -17.99 2.95 -1.64
C PHE A 155 -17.09 1.83 -1.15
N HIS A 156 -17.00 1.70 0.17
CA HIS A 156 -16.23 0.67 0.83
C HIS A 156 -16.87 0.30 2.17
N VAL A 157 -16.61 -0.93 2.63
CA VAL A 157 -17.09 -1.50 3.89
C VAL A 157 -16.56 -0.72 5.11
N LEU A 158 -15.32 -0.25 4.99
CA LEU A 158 -14.60 0.55 5.99
C LEU A 158 -14.44 2.00 5.53
N ASP A 159 -14.38 2.94 6.47
CA ASP A 159 -14.16 4.37 6.18
C ASP A 159 -12.75 4.67 5.66
N ASN A 160 -11.77 3.86 6.09
CA ASN A 160 -10.36 4.03 5.78
C ASN A 160 -9.79 2.77 5.10
N PRO A 161 -10.21 2.48 3.85
CA PRO A 161 -9.62 1.40 3.05
C PRO A 161 -8.16 1.71 2.69
N VAL A 162 -7.31 0.68 2.73
CA VAL A 162 -5.97 0.75 2.16
C VAL A 162 -6.07 0.72 0.64
N ARG A 163 -5.23 1.49 -0.04
CA ARG A 163 -5.16 1.54 -1.49
C ARG A 163 -4.78 0.17 -2.07
N LYS A 164 -5.65 -0.36 -2.91
CA LYS A 164 -5.45 -1.61 -3.65
C LYS A 164 -5.51 -1.39 -5.15
N ASP A 165 -4.85 -2.26 -5.88
CA ASP A 165 -5.01 -2.32 -7.32
C ASP A 165 -6.43 -2.77 -7.70
N ARG A 166 -6.97 -2.22 -8.79
CA ARG A 166 -8.35 -2.47 -9.20
C ARG A 166 -8.57 -3.83 -9.85
N VAL A 167 -7.52 -4.44 -10.39
CA VAL A 167 -7.59 -5.72 -11.11
C VAL A 167 -7.25 -6.87 -10.17
N PHE A 168 -6.28 -6.69 -9.28
CA PHE A 168 -5.76 -7.78 -8.45
C PHE A 168 -6.18 -7.71 -6.98
N GLY A 169 -6.68 -6.57 -6.50
CA GLY A 169 -7.04 -6.40 -5.09
C GLY A 169 -5.84 -6.38 -4.14
N VAL A 170 -4.64 -6.26 -4.69
CA VAL A 170 -3.38 -6.26 -3.93
C VAL A 170 -3.07 -4.85 -3.43
N PRO A 171 -2.71 -4.68 -2.15
CA PRO A 171 -2.29 -3.37 -1.63
C PRO A 171 -0.99 -2.92 -2.30
N PHE A 172 -0.94 -1.66 -2.73
CA PHE A 172 0.24 -1.14 -3.42
C PHE A 172 0.49 0.34 -3.14
N MET A 173 1.77 0.70 -3.16
CA MET A 173 2.26 2.06 -3.15
C MET A 173 2.58 2.50 -4.58
N ALA A 174 1.95 3.58 -5.03
CA ALA A 174 2.11 4.09 -6.38
C ALA A 174 3.49 4.72 -6.63
N ALA A 175 4.01 4.58 -7.86
CA ALA A 175 5.25 5.23 -8.31
C ALA A 175 5.26 6.75 -8.07
N ALA A 176 4.12 7.42 -8.29
CA ALA A 176 3.99 8.86 -8.04
C ALA A 176 4.14 9.22 -6.55
N SER A 177 3.66 8.36 -5.63
CA SER A 177 3.84 8.54 -4.20
C SER A 177 5.31 8.39 -3.80
N TRP A 178 6.02 7.41 -4.38
CA TRP A 178 7.47 7.29 -4.21
C TRP A 178 8.21 8.53 -4.69
N LYS A 179 7.93 8.99 -5.92
CA LYS A 179 8.54 10.19 -6.48
C LYS A 179 8.37 11.41 -5.56
N GLY A 180 7.14 11.66 -5.10
CA GLY A 180 6.85 12.80 -4.24
C GLY A 180 7.57 12.73 -2.90
N MET A 181 7.54 11.58 -2.22
CA MET A 181 8.16 11.45 -0.91
C MET A 181 9.69 11.41 -0.98
N LEU A 182 10.27 10.78 -2.00
CA LEU A 182 11.71 10.75 -2.16
C LEU A 182 12.26 12.12 -2.57
N ARG A 183 11.56 12.86 -3.44
CA ARG A 183 11.90 14.27 -3.73
C ARG A 183 11.88 15.10 -2.45
N TRP A 184 10.84 14.91 -1.62
CA TRP A 184 10.74 15.59 -0.34
C TRP A 184 11.89 15.21 0.62
N ALA A 185 12.28 13.94 0.71
CA ALA A 185 13.41 13.51 1.52
C ALA A 185 14.72 14.16 1.04
N CYS A 186 14.97 14.20 -0.27
CA CYS A 186 16.10 14.91 -0.86
C CYS A 186 16.08 16.42 -0.52
N ARG A 187 14.91 17.07 -0.54
CA ARG A 187 14.77 18.48 -0.14
C ARG A 187 15.10 18.71 1.32
N MET A 188 14.64 17.82 2.20
CA MET A 188 14.96 17.88 3.64
C MET A 188 16.46 17.80 3.87
N GLN A 189 17.14 16.87 3.18
CA GLN A 189 18.60 16.74 3.18
C GLN A 189 19.30 17.98 2.62
N ALA A 190 18.73 18.63 1.60
CA ALA A 190 19.28 19.83 0.97
C ALA A 190 19.08 21.13 1.78
N GLY A 191 18.38 21.09 2.93
CA GLY A 191 18.18 22.26 3.79
C GLY A 191 16.77 22.88 3.75
N LEU A 192 15.78 22.20 3.17
CA LEU A 192 14.38 22.68 3.17
C LEU A 192 13.88 22.99 4.59
N ARG A 193 14.29 22.19 5.58
CA ARG A 193 13.93 22.42 6.97
C ARG A 193 14.41 23.79 7.47
N GLN A 194 15.69 24.11 7.24
CA GLN A 194 16.25 25.40 7.63
C GLN A 194 15.54 26.56 6.93
N HIS A 195 15.26 26.42 5.62
CA HIS A 195 14.50 27.42 4.86
C HIS A 195 13.14 27.73 5.49
N LEU A 196 12.40 26.69 5.92
CA LEU A 196 11.11 26.86 6.57
C LEU A 196 11.24 27.43 7.99
N GLU A 197 12.27 27.02 8.75
CA GLU A 197 12.54 27.54 10.10
C GLU A 197 12.95 29.03 10.09
N GLU A 198 13.55 29.50 9.00
CA GLU A 198 13.82 30.93 8.75
C GLU A 198 12.56 31.74 8.39
N GLY A 199 11.37 31.12 8.40
CA GLY A 199 10.09 31.76 8.07
C GLY A 199 9.86 31.96 6.58
N LYS A 200 10.74 31.44 5.70
CA LYS A 200 10.54 31.49 4.26
C LYS A 200 9.44 30.50 3.86
N ARG A 201 8.65 30.90 2.87
CA ARG A 201 7.54 30.09 2.35
C ARG A 201 8.08 28.97 1.45
N PHE A 202 7.31 27.89 1.35
CA PHE A 202 7.66 26.74 0.50
C PHE A 202 7.69 27.10 -1.00
N ASP A 203 6.84 28.01 -1.44
CA ASP A 203 6.80 28.53 -2.82
C ASP A 203 8.10 29.27 -3.21
N ALA A 204 8.86 29.76 -2.23
CA ALA A 204 10.18 30.37 -2.44
C ALA A 204 11.35 29.36 -2.42
N TRP A 205 11.08 28.07 -2.21
CA TRP A 205 12.11 27.03 -2.26
C TRP A 205 12.49 26.72 -3.71
N THR A 206 13.79 26.64 -3.98
CA THR A 206 14.31 26.20 -5.29
C THR A 206 15.12 24.93 -5.08
N ASP A 207 14.79 23.90 -5.87
CA ASP A 207 15.55 22.65 -5.83
C ASP A 207 16.97 22.85 -6.36
N PRO A 208 18.00 22.35 -5.67
CA PRO A 208 19.36 22.33 -6.20
C PRO A 208 19.45 21.46 -7.46
N GLU A 209 20.47 21.71 -8.28
CA GLU A 209 20.62 21.09 -9.62
C GLU A 209 20.58 19.56 -9.59
N TRP A 210 21.17 18.92 -8.57
CA TRP A 210 21.14 17.45 -8.44
C TRP A 210 19.73 16.90 -8.15
N ILE A 211 18.85 17.64 -7.46
CA ILE A 211 17.45 17.23 -7.28
C ILE A 211 16.69 17.42 -8.60
N LEU A 212 16.90 18.53 -9.30
CA LEU A 212 16.29 18.77 -10.60
C LEU A 212 16.72 17.72 -11.63
N HIS A 213 17.99 17.32 -11.61
CA HIS A 213 18.55 16.25 -12.43
C HIS A 213 17.78 14.93 -12.22
N LEU A 214 17.54 14.55 -10.97
CA LEU A 214 16.87 13.29 -10.64
C LEU A 214 15.35 13.32 -10.88
N PHE A 215 14.67 14.42 -10.52
CA PHE A 215 13.20 14.46 -10.45
C PHE A 215 12.53 15.27 -11.55
N GLY A 216 13.29 16.12 -12.25
CA GLY A 216 12.78 17.10 -13.20
C GLY A 216 12.16 18.33 -12.55
N ASN A 217 11.70 19.26 -13.38
CA ASN A 217 11.08 20.51 -12.92
C ASN A 217 9.66 20.29 -12.34
N GLU A 218 9.19 21.22 -11.52
CA GLU A 218 7.82 21.18 -11.00
C GLU A 218 6.80 21.54 -12.08
N LYS A 219 5.56 21.05 -11.93
CA LYS A 219 4.46 21.29 -12.89
C LYS A 219 3.92 22.73 -12.92
N GLY A 220 4.64 23.69 -12.32
CA GLY A 220 4.33 25.13 -12.34
C GLY A 220 5.22 25.94 -13.29
N GLU A 221 6.14 25.29 -14.01
CA GLU A 221 6.96 25.96 -15.01
C GLU A 221 6.08 26.27 -16.25
N GLU A 222 5.64 27.52 -16.38
CA GLU A 222 4.82 27.99 -17.53
C GLU A 222 5.60 27.99 -18.85
N ASP A 223 6.92 27.94 -18.76
CA ASP A 223 7.81 27.80 -19.89
C ASP A 223 7.88 26.31 -20.30
N HIS A 224 7.05 25.94 -21.27
CA HIS A 224 7.03 24.60 -21.84
C HIS A 224 8.40 24.13 -22.37
N GLU A 225 9.32 25.04 -22.73
CA GLU A 225 10.68 24.70 -23.16
C GLU A 225 11.60 24.31 -21.99
N LYS A 226 11.22 24.66 -20.76
CA LYS A 226 11.92 24.29 -19.53
C LYS A 226 11.33 23.06 -18.84
N LEU A 227 10.18 22.54 -19.25
CA LEU A 227 9.64 21.30 -18.69
C LEU A 227 10.53 20.10 -19.05
N ARG A 228 11.33 19.65 -18.08
CA ARG A 228 12.24 18.53 -18.25
C ARG A 228 11.88 17.40 -17.31
N GLN A 229 11.82 16.19 -17.86
CA GLN A 229 11.70 14.96 -17.09
C GLN A 229 12.94 14.78 -16.18
N GLY A 230 12.82 14.01 -15.10
CA GLY A 230 13.99 13.64 -14.30
C GLY A 230 14.64 12.36 -14.83
N ALA A 231 15.91 12.11 -14.49
CA ALA A 231 16.56 10.84 -14.81
C ALA A 231 15.99 9.64 -14.04
N LEU A 232 15.27 9.84 -12.93
CA LEU A 232 14.69 8.74 -12.17
C LEU A 232 13.30 8.32 -12.69
N VAL A 233 13.19 7.03 -12.99
CA VAL A 233 11.94 6.33 -13.25
C VAL A 233 11.55 5.53 -12.01
N PHE A 234 10.33 5.75 -11.53
CA PHE A 234 9.79 5.14 -10.32
C PHE A 234 8.81 4.02 -10.68
N TYR A 235 8.85 2.94 -9.91
CA TYR A 235 7.93 1.82 -10.06
C TYR A 235 7.06 1.68 -8.82
N PRO A 236 5.84 1.11 -8.95
CA PRO A 236 5.00 0.81 -7.80
C PRO A 236 5.62 -0.29 -6.94
N THR A 237 5.42 -0.19 -5.62
CA THR A 237 5.73 -1.26 -4.67
C THR A 237 4.45 -1.97 -4.28
N TRP A 238 4.48 -3.29 -4.28
CA TRP A 238 3.33 -4.11 -3.96
C TRP A 238 3.58 -4.84 -2.65
N PHE A 239 2.59 -4.84 -1.78
CA PHE A 239 2.69 -5.47 -0.47
C PHE A 239 2.08 -6.87 -0.51
N ASP A 240 2.46 -7.68 0.47
CA ASP A 240 2.17 -9.10 0.54
C ASP A 240 1.03 -9.46 1.50
N ARG A 241 0.39 -8.47 2.14
CA ARG A 241 -0.67 -8.69 3.12
C ARG A 241 -1.46 -7.43 3.46
N ILE A 242 -2.63 -7.65 4.08
CA ILE A 242 -3.50 -6.63 4.64
C ILE A 242 -3.68 -6.92 6.14
N GLY A 243 -3.77 -5.88 6.95
CA GLY A 243 -4.08 -5.92 8.36
C GLY A 243 -5.02 -4.79 8.75
N PHE A 244 -5.35 -4.71 10.04
CA PHE A 244 -6.28 -3.73 10.57
C PHE A 244 -5.74 -3.03 11.80
N GLU A 245 -5.90 -1.71 11.83
CA GLU A 245 -5.59 -0.86 12.98
C GLU A 245 -6.86 -0.19 13.50
N VAL A 246 -6.94 -0.04 14.81
CA VAL A 246 -8.04 0.68 15.45
C VAL A 246 -7.48 1.92 16.13
N ILE A 247 -7.95 3.08 15.70
CA ILE A 247 -7.64 4.34 16.37
C ILE A 247 -8.92 4.78 17.07
N ASN A 248 -8.85 4.93 18.40
CA ASN A 248 -9.94 5.53 19.16
C ASN A 248 -9.57 6.96 19.56
N PRO A 249 -10.08 8.00 18.88
CA PRO A 249 -9.84 9.38 19.29
C PRO A 249 -10.38 9.60 20.70
N HIS A 250 -9.66 10.37 21.52
CA HIS A 250 -10.13 10.77 22.83
C HIS A 250 -10.62 12.22 22.79
N ASP A 251 -11.80 12.45 23.34
CA ASP A 251 -12.27 13.80 23.63
C ASP A 251 -11.44 14.37 24.78
N ARG A 252 -10.72 15.47 24.52
CA ARG A 252 -9.82 16.12 25.49
C ARG A 252 -10.57 16.67 26.72
N GLY A 253 -11.86 16.98 26.59
CA GLY A 253 -12.69 17.49 27.69
C GLY A 253 -13.22 16.38 28.59
N ARG A 254 -13.58 15.22 28.02
CA ARG A 254 -14.20 14.10 28.76
C ARG A 254 -13.23 12.97 29.10
N ARG A 255 -12.01 12.98 28.53
CA ARG A 255 -11.00 11.89 28.62
C ARG A 255 -11.53 10.50 28.27
N ALA A 256 -12.70 10.42 27.63
CA ALA A 256 -13.32 9.19 27.16
C ALA A 256 -12.99 8.99 25.68
N GLY A 257 -12.80 7.73 25.28
CA GLY A 257 -12.68 7.38 23.86
C GLY A 257 -14.01 7.62 23.14
N THR A 258 -13.94 8.11 21.91
CA THR A 258 -15.11 8.26 21.04
C THR A 258 -15.41 6.93 20.32
N GLN A 259 -15.97 6.97 19.12
CA GLN A 259 -16.17 5.78 18.30
C GLN A 259 -14.82 5.28 17.74
N PRO A 260 -14.46 3.99 17.92
CA PRO A 260 -13.27 3.42 17.32
C PRO A 260 -13.31 3.52 15.79
N MET A 261 -12.22 3.99 15.19
CA MET A 261 -12.06 4.10 13.74
C MET A 261 -11.16 2.99 13.24
N TYR A 262 -11.70 2.14 12.36
CA TYR A 262 -10.95 1.08 11.71
C TYR A 262 -10.19 1.63 10.51
N TYR A 263 -8.93 1.21 10.41
CA TYR A 263 -8.05 1.40 9.27
C TYR A 263 -7.68 0.04 8.72
N GLU A 264 -7.96 -0.15 7.44
CA GLU A 264 -7.29 -1.20 6.69
C GLU A 264 -5.87 -0.68 6.38
N VAL A 265 -4.85 -1.50 6.62
CA VAL A 265 -3.44 -1.12 6.49
C VAL A 265 -2.64 -2.27 5.90
N VAL A 266 -1.40 -1.99 5.53
CA VAL A 266 -0.36 -3.02 5.51
C VAL A 266 0.30 -3.03 6.90
N PRO A 267 0.30 -4.17 7.61
CA PRO A 267 0.74 -4.24 9.00
C PRO A 267 2.25 -3.99 9.14
N GLY A 268 2.64 -3.34 10.24
CA GLY A 268 4.03 -3.29 10.68
C GLY A 268 4.40 -4.47 11.57
N LYS A 269 5.67 -4.55 11.97
CA LYS A 269 6.23 -5.58 12.84
C LYS A 269 5.52 -5.63 14.20
N ARG A 270 5.00 -6.81 14.56
CA ARG A 270 4.36 -7.08 15.85
C ARG A 270 4.79 -8.45 16.39
N PRO A 271 4.87 -8.63 17.73
CA PRO A 271 5.18 -9.94 18.30
C PRO A 271 4.18 -11.01 17.82
N GLY A 272 4.71 -12.09 17.24
CA GLY A 272 3.89 -13.22 16.76
C GLY A 272 3.07 -12.96 15.50
N GLN A 273 3.32 -11.85 14.79
CA GLN A 273 2.68 -11.54 13.52
C GLN A 273 3.71 -11.11 12.48
N ASP A 274 3.53 -11.57 11.25
CA ASP A 274 4.29 -11.09 10.12
C ASP A 274 3.95 -9.62 9.81
N SER A 275 4.96 -8.88 9.36
CA SER A 275 4.88 -7.53 8.85
C SER A 275 4.75 -7.51 7.32
N GLY A 276 4.32 -6.38 6.77
CA GLY A 276 4.32 -6.16 5.33
C GLY A 276 5.74 -6.01 4.77
N LYS A 277 5.98 -6.68 3.64
CA LYS A 277 7.24 -6.61 2.89
C LYS A 277 7.05 -5.86 1.59
N GLY A 278 8.07 -5.11 1.18
CA GLY A 278 8.05 -4.37 -0.07
C GLY A 278 9.45 -4.19 -0.65
N THR A 279 9.48 -3.91 -1.95
CA THR A 279 10.71 -3.54 -2.66
C THR A 279 10.49 -2.20 -3.35
N LEU A 280 11.37 -1.23 -3.07
CA LEU A 280 11.48 -0.01 -3.85
C LEU A 280 12.31 -0.31 -5.08
N HIS A 281 11.76 -0.08 -6.27
CA HIS A 281 12.47 -0.19 -7.55
C HIS A 281 12.62 1.21 -8.18
N LEU A 282 13.86 1.57 -8.52
CA LEU A 282 14.22 2.84 -9.15
C LEU A 282 15.15 2.57 -10.33
N LEU A 283 14.82 3.12 -11.50
CA LEU A 283 15.72 3.11 -12.64
C LEU A 283 16.25 4.53 -12.85
N TYR A 284 17.55 4.69 -12.70
CA TYR A 284 18.27 5.87 -13.19
C TYR A 284 18.54 5.67 -14.69
N ALA A 285 17.89 6.49 -15.51
CA ALA A 285 17.94 6.43 -16.96
C ALA A 285 18.05 7.85 -17.55
N PRO A 286 19.22 8.51 -17.45
CA PRO A 286 19.45 9.80 -18.09
C PRO A 286 19.41 9.64 -19.62
N TRP A 287 18.82 10.62 -20.31
CA TRP A 287 18.91 10.68 -21.76
C TRP A 287 20.12 11.50 -22.23
N PRO A 288 20.66 11.25 -23.43
CA PRO A 288 21.78 12.01 -23.97
C PRO A 288 21.50 13.52 -23.99
N GLY A 289 22.41 14.31 -23.41
CA GLY A 289 22.29 15.77 -23.37
C GLY A 289 21.32 16.33 -22.31
N MET A 290 20.85 15.50 -21.37
CA MET A 290 19.99 15.95 -20.28
C MET A 290 20.65 17.06 -19.45
N LYS A 291 19.86 18.10 -19.12
CA LYS A 291 20.26 19.21 -18.26
C LYS A 291 19.13 19.55 -17.26
N PRO A 292 19.39 19.89 -15.99
CA PRO A 292 20.70 19.92 -15.37
C PRO A 292 21.31 18.51 -15.28
N ALA A 293 22.63 18.45 -15.43
CA ALA A 293 23.41 17.23 -15.27
C ALA A 293 24.14 17.34 -13.94
N ALA A 294 24.07 16.29 -13.12
CA ALA A 294 24.83 16.20 -11.88
C ALA A 294 25.82 15.04 -11.99
N ALA A 295 27.00 15.20 -11.38
CA ALA A 295 28.00 14.14 -11.34
C ALA A 295 27.51 12.99 -10.46
N GLU A 296 27.85 11.75 -10.81
CA GLU A 296 27.44 10.55 -10.06
C GLU A 296 27.88 10.64 -8.60
N GLU A 297 29.07 11.15 -8.35
CA GLU A 297 29.67 11.34 -7.03
C GLU A 297 28.88 12.35 -6.17
N GLU A 298 28.11 13.22 -6.79
CA GLU A 298 27.25 14.17 -6.09
C GLU A 298 25.88 13.55 -5.77
N TRP A 299 25.16 13.07 -6.78
CA TRP A 299 23.75 12.72 -6.62
C TRP A 299 23.54 11.32 -6.02
N LEU A 300 24.41 10.35 -6.34
CA LEU A 300 24.17 8.95 -5.96
C LEU A 300 24.30 8.75 -4.43
N PRO A 301 25.35 9.24 -3.74
CA PRO A 301 25.42 9.15 -2.28
C PRO A 301 24.23 9.83 -1.60
N LYS A 302 23.79 10.99 -2.12
CA LYS A 302 22.66 11.74 -1.58
C LYS A 302 21.34 10.99 -1.79
N LEU A 303 21.13 10.39 -2.95
CA LEU A 303 19.95 9.57 -3.24
C LEU A 303 19.87 8.36 -2.30
N LEU A 304 20.98 7.64 -2.12
CA LEU A 304 21.00 6.47 -1.22
C LEU A 304 20.73 6.87 0.24
N GLU A 305 21.29 7.99 0.70
CA GLU A 305 20.99 8.55 2.01
C GLU A 305 19.51 8.96 2.16
N ALA A 306 18.95 9.64 1.15
CA ALA A 306 17.55 10.05 1.16
C ALA A 306 16.59 8.84 1.18
N ILE A 307 16.92 7.74 0.49
CA ILE A 307 16.16 6.49 0.54
C ILE A 307 16.22 5.89 1.96
N GLU A 308 17.41 5.82 2.56
CA GLU A 308 17.61 5.30 3.91
C GLU A 308 16.83 6.12 4.95
N ASP A 309 16.94 7.44 4.91
CA ASP A 309 16.21 8.34 5.80
C ASP A 309 14.69 8.25 5.59
N LEU A 310 14.23 8.17 4.34
CA LEU A 310 12.81 8.03 4.03
C LEU A 310 12.22 6.75 4.62
N LEU A 311 12.91 5.61 4.47
CA LEU A 311 12.43 4.33 4.96
C LEU A 311 12.55 4.23 6.49
N THR A 312 13.67 4.65 7.07
CA THR A 312 14.00 4.35 8.48
C THR A 312 13.55 5.44 9.46
N ARG A 313 13.46 6.71 9.03
CA ARG A 313 13.18 7.86 9.91
C ARG A 313 11.86 8.55 9.60
N TYR A 314 11.62 8.89 8.35
CA TYR A 314 10.44 9.69 7.97
C TYR A 314 9.18 8.86 7.79
N GLY A 315 9.33 7.65 7.25
CA GLY A 315 8.23 6.75 6.91
C GLY A 315 7.56 7.07 5.57
N ILE A 316 6.91 6.07 4.98
CA ILE A 316 6.32 6.10 3.63
C ILE A 316 4.77 6.08 3.63
N SER A 317 4.12 6.28 4.78
CA SER A 317 2.64 6.29 4.89
C SER A 317 2.02 7.67 4.70
N ALA A 318 0.74 7.75 4.34
CA ALA A 318 -0.05 8.96 4.47
C ALA A 318 -0.14 9.48 5.94
N LYS A 319 0.09 8.60 6.93
CA LYS A 319 -0.04 8.90 8.37
C LYS A 319 1.30 9.06 9.11
N ARG A 320 2.32 9.63 8.44
CA ARG A 320 3.66 9.86 9.02
C ARG A 320 3.67 10.61 10.35
N THR A 321 2.75 11.57 10.54
CA THR A 321 2.70 12.39 11.77
C THR A 321 2.35 11.60 13.03
N VAL A 322 1.74 10.41 12.89
CA VAL A 322 1.49 9.47 13.98
C VAL A 322 2.47 8.29 13.97
N GLY A 323 3.60 8.44 13.27
CA GLY A 323 4.69 7.46 13.23
C GLY A 323 4.47 6.26 12.32
N TRP A 324 3.57 6.35 11.34
CA TRP A 324 3.27 5.24 10.42
C TRP A 324 4.20 5.21 9.20
N GLY A 325 4.51 4.00 8.73
CA GLY A 325 5.22 3.71 7.49
C GLY A 325 6.75 3.66 7.59
N THR A 326 7.33 3.60 8.79
CA THR A 326 8.76 3.31 8.96
C THR A 326 9.06 1.84 8.66
N ALA A 327 10.27 1.57 8.19
CA ALA A 327 10.70 0.27 7.73
C ALA A 327 12.16 -0.04 8.09
N GLU A 328 12.46 -1.32 8.19
CA GLU A 328 13.80 -1.89 8.29
C GLU A 328 14.28 -2.26 6.89
N ILE A 329 15.42 -1.73 6.48
CA ILE A 329 16.04 -2.12 5.20
C ILE A 329 16.69 -3.48 5.38
N LYS A 330 16.37 -4.41 4.49
CA LYS A 330 16.89 -5.78 4.50
C LYS A 330 18.07 -5.94 3.56
N GLN A 331 17.97 -5.35 2.37
CA GLN A 331 18.96 -5.56 1.33
C GLN A 331 18.91 -4.45 0.28
N TRP A 332 20.10 -4.05 -0.19
CA TRP A 332 20.28 -3.22 -1.36
C TRP A 332 20.71 -4.09 -2.53
N ARG A 333 20.16 -3.83 -3.72
CA ARG A 333 20.52 -4.52 -4.95
C ARG A 333 20.67 -3.53 -6.08
N ALA A 334 21.70 -3.71 -6.92
CA ALA A 334 21.91 -2.89 -8.09
C ALA A 334 22.27 -3.72 -9.33
N TRP A 335 21.90 -3.19 -10.49
CA TRP A 335 22.28 -3.74 -11.79
C TRP A 335 22.81 -2.62 -12.68
N LEU A 336 23.96 -2.88 -13.27
CA LEU A 336 24.56 -2.13 -14.37
C LEU A 336 24.35 -2.90 -15.68
N LYS A 337 24.77 -2.33 -16.81
CA LYS A 337 24.64 -2.95 -18.14
C LYS A 337 25.07 -4.42 -18.20
N ASP A 338 26.22 -4.74 -17.61
CA ASP A 338 26.83 -6.07 -17.70
C ASP A 338 26.49 -6.97 -16.50
N THR A 339 25.61 -6.52 -15.60
CA THR A 339 25.17 -7.30 -14.44
C THR A 339 24.09 -8.30 -14.84
N PRO A 340 24.30 -9.63 -14.67
CA PRO A 340 23.25 -10.62 -14.95
C PRO A 340 22.02 -10.39 -14.08
N ALA A 341 20.82 -10.59 -14.64
CA ALA A 341 19.57 -10.36 -13.92
C ALA A 341 19.46 -11.14 -12.59
N ASN A 342 19.99 -12.37 -12.56
CA ASN A 342 20.00 -13.26 -11.40
C ASN A 342 21.21 -13.06 -10.45
N GLN A 343 22.14 -12.17 -10.77
CA GLN A 343 23.34 -11.90 -9.98
C GLN A 343 23.54 -10.39 -9.78
N PRO A 344 22.62 -9.70 -9.06
CA PRO A 344 22.81 -8.30 -8.71
C PRO A 344 24.06 -8.07 -7.88
N ILE A 345 24.55 -6.83 -7.88
CA ILE A 345 25.41 -6.33 -6.82
C ILE A 345 24.55 -6.22 -5.55
N VAL A 346 24.92 -6.93 -4.49
CA VAL A 346 24.14 -7.01 -3.24
C VAL A 346 24.94 -6.37 -2.10
N ALA A 347 24.27 -5.56 -1.27
CA ALA A 347 24.89 -4.94 -0.11
C ALA A 347 23.91 -4.87 1.09
N GLY A 348 24.45 -4.92 2.31
CA GLY A 348 23.70 -4.77 3.56
C GLY A 348 23.48 -3.31 3.95
N SER A 349 24.34 -2.40 3.48
CA SER A 349 24.25 -0.97 3.75
C SER A 349 24.43 -0.12 2.49
N ARG A 350 23.96 1.15 2.54
CA ARG A 350 24.18 2.11 1.46
C ARG A 350 25.66 2.39 1.19
N GLY A 351 26.50 2.32 2.22
CA GLY A 351 27.94 2.58 2.13
C GLY A 351 28.67 1.46 1.38
N GLU A 352 28.33 0.21 1.69
CA GLU A 352 28.80 -0.96 0.95
C GLU A 352 28.38 -0.90 -0.52
N LEU A 353 27.09 -0.63 -0.78
CA LEU A 353 26.59 -0.53 -2.16
C LEU A 353 27.34 0.54 -2.96
N TRP A 354 27.57 1.71 -2.35
CA TRP A 354 28.32 2.79 -2.99
C TRP A 354 29.77 2.42 -3.28
N GLY A 355 30.41 1.67 -2.38
CA GLY A 355 31.75 1.13 -2.59
C GLY A 355 31.80 0.20 -3.81
N GLU A 356 30.91 -0.80 -3.84
CA GLU A 356 30.82 -1.77 -4.93
C GLU A 356 30.52 -1.12 -6.28
N LEU A 357 29.59 -0.15 -6.33
CA LEU A 357 29.25 0.56 -7.56
C LEU A 357 30.45 1.34 -8.12
N LYS A 358 31.23 2.01 -7.27
CA LYS A 358 32.46 2.71 -7.70
C LYS A 358 33.54 1.77 -8.22
N SER A 359 33.70 0.61 -7.58
CA SER A 359 34.62 -0.41 -8.06
C SER A 359 34.20 -0.98 -9.41
N ALA A 360 32.90 -1.16 -9.63
CA ALA A 360 32.35 -1.67 -10.88
C ALA A 360 32.45 -0.67 -12.05
N THR A 361 32.27 0.63 -11.79
CA THR A 361 32.38 1.69 -12.82
C THR A 361 33.82 2.12 -13.08
N GLY A 362 34.69 2.11 -12.05
CA GLY A 362 36.11 2.47 -12.17
C GLY A 362 36.98 1.48 -12.98
N GLY A 363 36.50 0.25 -13.19
CA GLY A 363 37.17 -0.76 -14.01
C GLY A 363 36.94 -0.65 -15.53
N GLN A 364 36.16 0.34 -15.99
CA GLN A 364 35.80 0.53 -17.41
C GLN A 364 36.52 1.72 -18.09
N SER A 365 37.67 2.16 -17.54
CA SER A 365 38.46 3.27 -18.11
C SER A 365 39.51 2.85 -19.13
#